data_AF-A0A272ENT5-F1
#
_entry.id   AF-A0A272ENT5-F1
#
_cell.length_a   1.000
_cell.length_b   1.000
_cell.length_c   1.000
_cell.angle_alpha   90.00
_cell.angle_beta   90.00
_cell.angle_gamma   90.00
#
_symmetry.space_group_name_H-M   'P 1'
#
loop_
_entity.id
_entity.type
_entity.pdbx_description
1 polymer ?
#
loop_
_entity_poly.entity_id
_entity_poly.type
_entity_poly.pdbx_seq_one_letter_code
_entity_poly.pdbx_strand_id
1 'polypeptide(L)'
;MRGKPMDWLDKLQVRTRLALVINTALLGLLALAIFAVIESTATLNRGHEERIRHLVEVADDIIGNYRKLEADGKLSTAEAQTQAKEALRTLRFGTDDDFFIYDFDGKGVMVAGSPQIEGQAMLGKTDAKGFKLWDALVATATTGSGSGYVHYDFPRAGQTASAPKLAYVAAVPAWK
;
A
#
# COMPACT_ATOMS: atom_id res chain seq x y z
N MET A 1 -8.51 24.49 -50.16
CA MET A 1 -9.90 23.99 -50.19
C MET A 1 -10.60 24.44 -48.91
N ARG A 2 -11.50 25.43 -48.96
CA ARG A 2 -12.31 25.87 -47.81
C ARG A 2 -13.45 24.88 -47.63
N GLY A 3 -13.54 24.23 -46.46
CA GLY A 3 -14.67 23.33 -46.14
C GLY A 3 -15.98 24.09 -46.29
N LYS A 4 -16.97 23.49 -46.97
CA LYS A 4 -18.31 24.07 -47.11
C LYS A 4 -18.85 24.37 -45.70
N PRO A 5 -19.37 25.59 -45.42
CA PRO A 5 -19.99 25.88 -44.13
C PRO A 5 -21.10 24.85 -43.88
N MET A 6 -21.25 24.45 -42.61
CA MET A 6 -22.22 23.43 -42.18
C MET A 6 -23.65 23.98 -42.41
N ASP A 7 -24.15 23.84 -43.64
CA ASP A 7 -25.40 24.42 -44.19
C ASP A 7 -26.69 23.96 -43.45
N TRP A 8 -26.57 22.96 -42.58
CA TRP A 8 -27.66 22.48 -41.72
C TRP A 8 -27.77 23.27 -40.40
N LEU A 9 -26.67 23.84 -39.90
CA LEU A 9 -26.70 24.67 -38.69
C LEU A 9 -27.48 25.96 -38.97
N ASP A 10 -27.39 26.50 -40.19
CA ASP A 10 -28.07 27.73 -40.59
C ASP A 10 -29.59 27.63 -40.72
N LYS A 11 -30.12 26.40 -40.70
CA LYS A 11 -31.57 26.12 -40.72
C LYS A 11 -32.15 25.94 -39.32
N LEU A 12 -31.32 25.86 -38.27
CA LEU A 12 -31.77 25.73 -36.89
C LEU A 12 -32.15 27.08 -36.30
N GLN A 13 -33.16 27.09 -35.43
CA GLN A 13 -33.52 28.28 -34.65
C GLN A 13 -32.35 28.71 -33.76
N VAL A 14 -32.20 30.02 -33.53
CA VAL A 14 -31.10 30.60 -32.74
C VAL A 14 -30.95 29.94 -31.37
N ARG A 15 -32.08 29.67 -30.68
CA ARG A 15 -32.11 28.95 -29.39
C ARG A 15 -31.45 27.57 -29.43
N THR A 16 -31.63 26.81 -30.51
CA THR A 16 -31.10 25.46 -30.66
C THR A 16 -29.59 25.49 -30.87
N ARG A 17 -29.10 26.47 -31.63
CA ARG A 17 -27.65 26.65 -31.84
C ARG A 17 -26.95 27.03 -30.54
N LEU A 18 -27.52 27.96 -29.78
CA LEU A 18 -27.01 28.34 -28.46
C LEU A 18 -27.01 27.15 -27.49
N ALA A 19 -28.10 26.39 -27.45
CA ALA A 19 -28.19 25.20 -26.62
C ALA A 19 -27.12 24.15 -27.00
N LEU A 20 -26.84 23.94 -28.29
CA LEU A 20 -25.83 22.97 -28.74
C LEU A 20 -24.42 23.38 -28.30
N VAL A 21 -24.06 24.66 -28.41
CA VAL A 21 -22.77 25.17 -27.94
C VAL A 21 -22.64 25.01 -26.43
N ILE A 22 -23.69 25.37 -25.67
CA ILE A 22 -23.70 25.24 -24.20
C ILE A 22 -23.56 23.76 -23.80
N ASN A 23 -24.36 22.87 -24.37
CA ASN A 23 -24.30 21.45 -24.05
C ASN A 23 -22.95 20.83 -24.44
N THR A 24 -22.38 21.22 -25.58
CA THR A 24 -21.04 20.74 -25.98
C THR A 24 -19.97 21.22 -25.00
N ALA A 25 -20.03 22.49 -24.57
CA ALA A 25 -19.12 23.01 -23.56
C ALA A 25 -19.28 22.29 -22.21
N LEU A 26 -20.52 22.03 -21.78
CA LEU A 26 -20.81 21.29 -20.54
C LEU A 26 -20.29 19.85 -20.60
N LEU A 27 -20.47 19.15 -21.71
CA LEU A 27 -19.94 17.80 -21.92
C LEU A 27 -18.40 17.79 -21.90
N GLY A 28 -17.77 18.79 -22.52
CA GLY A 28 -16.31 18.95 -22.48
C GLY A 28 -15.79 19.17 -21.05
N LEU A 29 -16.45 20.04 -20.27
CA LEU A 29 -16.11 20.28 -18.87
C LEU A 29 -16.30 19.02 -18.01
N LEU A 30 -17.40 18.28 -18.23
CA LEU A 30 -17.65 17.03 -17.51
C LEU A 30 -16.57 15.98 -17.81
N ALA A 31 -16.18 15.83 -19.08
CA ALA A 31 -15.13 14.91 -19.47
C ALA A 31 -13.77 15.26 -18.83
N LEU A 32 -13.42 16.55 -18.81
CA LEU A 32 -12.19 17.03 -18.14
C LEU A 32 -12.24 16.79 -16.62
N ALA A 33 -13.39 17.00 -15.98
CA ALA A 33 -13.55 16.75 -14.55
C ALA A 33 -13.39 15.26 -14.21
N ILE A 34 -14.00 14.37 -15.00
CA ILE A 34 -13.84 12.91 -14.83
C ILE A 34 -12.38 12.50 -15.00
N PHE A 35 -11.72 12.97 -16.07
CA PHE A 35 -10.31 12.69 -16.30
C PHE A 35 -9.43 13.17 -15.14
N ALA A 36 -9.67 14.40 -14.65
CA ALA A 36 -8.95 14.96 -13.52
C ALA A 36 -9.14 14.14 -12.23
N VAL A 37 -10.35 13.64 -11.96
CA VAL A 37 -10.63 12.78 -10.78
C VAL A 37 -9.89 11.45 -10.88
N ILE A 38 -9.87 10.82 -12.06
CA ILE A 38 -9.18 9.55 -12.28
C ILE A 38 -7.67 9.72 -12.07
N GLU A 39 -7.06 10.72 -12.70
CA GLU A 39 -5.62 10.96 -12.59
C GLU A 39 -5.23 11.36 -11.16
N SER A 40 -6.04 12.19 -10.49
CA SER A 40 -5.81 12.58 -9.10
C SER A 40 -5.83 11.36 -8.18
N THR A 41 -6.83 10.49 -8.32
CA THR A 41 -6.95 9.27 -7.51
C THR A 41 -5.78 8.32 -7.78
N ALA A 42 -5.39 8.13 -9.04
CA ALA A 42 -4.25 7.30 -9.40
C ALA A 42 -2.93 7.85 -8.85
N THR A 43 -2.76 9.17 -8.84
CA THR A 43 -1.58 9.83 -8.28
C THR A 43 -1.52 9.71 -6.76
N LEU A 44 -2.65 9.90 -6.08
CA LEU A 44 -2.74 9.71 -4.62
C LEU A 44 -2.42 8.27 -4.21
N ASN A 45 -2.93 7.28 -4.95
CA ASN A 45 -2.66 5.87 -4.68
C ASN A 45 -1.19 5.52 -4.91
N ARG A 46 -0.59 5.96 -6.03
CA ARG A 46 0.86 5.80 -6.29
C ARG A 46 1.70 6.43 -5.17
N GLY A 47 1.38 7.65 -4.77
CA GLY A 47 2.09 8.32 -3.68
C GLY A 47 1.92 7.60 -2.33
N HIS A 48 0.79 6.92 -2.10
CA HIS A 48 0.59 6.09 -0.92
C HIS A 48 1.46 4.81 -0.97
N GLU A 49 1.46 4.12 -2.10
CA GLU A 49 2.30 2.93 -2.34
C GLU A 49 3.79 3.23 -2.19
N GLU A 50 4.28 4.31 -2.79
CA GLU A 50 5.68 4.73 -2.69
C GLU A 50 6.07 5.08 -1.26
N ARG A 51 5.19 5.75 -0.52
CA ARG A 51 5.42 6.09 0.88
C ARG A 51 5.63 4.82 1.70
N ILE A 52 4.71 3.85 1.62
CA ILE A 52 4.80 2.60 2.40
C ILE A 52 6.08 1.84 2.01
N ARG A 53 6.42 1.78 0.72
CA ARG A 53 7.67 1.16 0.28
C ARG A 53 8.89 1.82 0.91
N HIS A 54 9.00 3.15 0.88
CA HIS A 54 10.12 3.86 1.49
C HIS A 54 10.18 3.65 3.02
N LEU A 55 9.03 3.51 3.70
CA LEU A 55 9.00 3.19 5.14
C LEU A 55 9.63 1.82 5.41
N VAL A 56 9.36 0.83 4.56
CA VAL A 56 9.92 -0.51 4.67
C VAL A 56 11.39 -0.54 4.29
N GLU A 57 11.83 0.24 3.30
CA GLU A 57 13.25 0.41 2.96
C GLU A 57 14.04 1.01 4.14
N VAL A 58 13.49 2.02 4.82
CA VAL A 58 14.11 2.57 6.04
C VAL A 58 14.15 1.52 7.16
N ALA A 59 13.10 0.72 7.32
CA ALA A 59 13.09 -0.37 8.29
C ALA A 59 14.13 -1.46 7.96
N ASP A 60 14.31 -1.78 6.68
CA ASP A 60 15.33 -2.72 6.21
C ASP A 60 16.75 -2.19 6.46
N ASP A 61 17.00 -0.88 6.28
CA ASP A 61 18.27 -0.25 6.63
C ASP A 61 18.57 -0.35 8.13
N ILE A 62 17.56 -0.15 8.98
CA ILE A 62 17.69 -0.33 10.43
C ILE A 62 18.06 -1.79 10.75
N ILE A 63 17.34 -2.75 10.16
CA ILE A 63 17.64 -4.18 10.30
C ILE A 63 19.06 -4.50 9.80
N GLY A 64 19.45 -3.93 8.66
CA GLY A 64 20.77 -4.07 8.05
C GLY A 64 21.89 -3.60 8.97
N ASN A 65 21.68 -2.52 9.72
CA ASN A 65 22.63 -2.06 10.73
C ASN A 65 22.80 -3.09 11.86
N TYR A 66 21.72 -3.68 12.38
CA TYR A 66 21.82 -4.70 13.41
C TYR A 66 22.46 -6.00 12.90
N ARG A 67 22.18 -6.39 11.65
CA ARG A 67 22.87 -7.50 10.98
C ARG A 67 24.37 -7.24 10.80
N LYS A 68 24.77 -6.00 10.57
CA LYS A 68 26.19 -5.63 10.52
C LYS A 68 26.85 -5.77 11.89
N LEU A 69 26.17 -5.36 12.97
CA LEU A 69 26.68 -5.55 14.34
C LEU A 69 26.81 -7.03 14.72
N GLU A 70 25.87 -7.87 14.26
CA GLU A 70 25.96 -9.33 14.35
C GLU A 70 27.18 -9.86 13.60
N ALA A 71 27.36 -9.47 12.32
CA ALA A 71 28.48 -9.92 11.49
C ALA A 71 29.85 -9.49 12.03
N ASP A 72 29.92 -8.31 12.65
CA ASP A 72 31.11 -7.78 13.34
C ASP A 72 31.38 -8.49 14.69
N GLY A 73 30.50 -9.40 15.14
CA GLY A 73 30.61 -10.09 16.43
C GLY A 73 30.33 -9.20 17.65
N LYS A 74 29.75 -8.01 17.44
CA LYS A 74 29.42 -7.06 18.52
C LYS A 74 28.13 -7.42 19.24
N LEU A 75 27.23 -8.13 18.56
CA LEU A 75 26.00 -8.68 19.10
C LEU A 75 25.89 -10.14 18.69
N SER A 76 25.29 -10.98 19.54
CA SER A 76 24.77 -12.27 19.09
C SER A 76 23.57 -12.07 18.17
N THR A 77 23.23 -13.08 17.36
CA THR A 77 22.03 -13.09 16.51
C THR A 77 20.77 -12.74 17.28
N ALA A 78 20.60 -13.33 18.47
CA ALA A 78 19.43 -13.11 19.32
C ALA A 78 19.35 -11.66 19.83
N GLU A 79 20.49 -11.07 20.21
CA GLU A 79 20.54 -9.67 20.64
C GLU A 79 20.26 -8.72 19.46
N ALA A 80 20.86 -8.97 18.30
CA ALA A 80 20.64 -8.16 17.10
C ALA A 80 19.17 -8.18 16.65
N GLN A 81 18.55 -9.36 16.60
CA GLN A 81 17.13 -9.51 16.27
C GLN A 81 16.23 -8.83 17.31
N THR A 82 16.53 -8.99 18.60
CA THR A 82 15.75 -8.36 19.68
C THR A 82 15.83 -6.84 19.61
N GLN A 83 17.02 -6.28 19.43
CA GLN A 83 17.19 -4.84 19.35
C GLN A 83 16.57 -4.25 18.07
N ALA A 84 16.71 -4.93 16.92
CA ALA A 84 16.05 -4.53 15.68
C ALA A 84 14.53 -4.50 15.84
N LYS A 85 13.97 -5.54 16.46
CA LYS A 85 12.53 -5.63 16.75
C LYS A 85 12.05 -4.46 17.59
N GLU A 86 12.73 -4.16 18.69
CA GLU A 86 12.32 -3.10 19.61
C GLU A 86 12.51 -1.70 19.00
N ALA A 87 13.54 -1.52 18.16
CA ALA A 87 13.71 -0.30 17.38
C ALA A 87 12.51 -0.05 16.46
N LEU A 88 12.03 -1.07 15.74
CA LEU A 88 10.88 -0.94 14.83
C LEU A 88 9.53 -0.87 15.57
N ARG A 89 9.38 -1.51 16.72
CA ARG A 89 8.11 -1.60 17.47
C ARG A 89 7.51 -0.23 17.81
N THR A 90 8.35 0.76 18.11
CA THR A 90 7.93 2.09 18.54
C THR A 90 7.70 3.06 17.37
N LEU A 91 8.17 2.73 16.17
CA LEU A 91 8.02 3.60 15.00
C LEU A 91 6.56 3.68 14.59
N ARG A 92 6.08 4.90 14.38
CA ARG A 92 4.76 5.21 13.85
C ARG A 92 4.92 6.21 12.72
N PHE A 93 4.14 6.01 11.67
CA PHE A 93 4.06 6.96 10.57
C PHE A 93 2.62 7.43 10.42
N GLY A 94 2.42 8.75 10.42
CA GLY A 94 1.08 9.32 10.53
C GLY A 94 0.38 8.90 11.83
N THR A 95 -0.94 8.71 11.76
CA THR A 95 -1.77 8.35 12.92
C THR A 95 -1.90 6.85 13.16
N ASP A 96 -1.81 6.04 12.10
CA ASP A 96 -2.26 4.64 12.15
C ASP A 96 -1.32 3.64 11.47
N ASP A 97 -0.20 4.07 10.88
CA ASP A 97 0.71 3.13 10.21
C ASP A 97 1.68 2.53 11.22
N ASP A 98 1.81 1.21 11.17
CA ASP A 98 2.59 0.39 12.07
C ASP A 98 3.49 -0.59 11.30
N PHE A 99 4.49 -1.13 11.99
CA PHE A 99 5.34 -2.18 11.45
C PHE A 99 4.98 -3.53 12.05
N PHE A 100 5.20 -4.57 11.23
CA PHE A 100 5.12 -5.95 11.65
C PHE A 100 6.28 -6.74 11.05
N ILE A 101 6.62 -7.85 11.70
CA ILE A 101 7.63 -8.81 11.30
C ILE A 101 7.02 -10.19 11.54
N TYR A 102 7.02 -11.01 10.49
CA TYR A 102 6.71 -12.42 10.54
C TYR A 102 7.95 -13.21 10.14
N ASP A 103 8.13 -14.39 10.72
CA ASP A 103 9.06 -15.37 10.16
C ASP A 103 8.44 -16.01 8.90
N PHE A 104 9.23 -16.79 8.17
CA PHE A 104 8.81 -17.44 6.93
C PHE A 104 7.80 -18.58 7.15
N ASP A 105 7.61 -19.03 8.40
CA ASP A 105 6.53 -19.94 8.80
C ASP A 105 5.26 -19.17 9.20
N GLY A 106 5.22 -17.86 8.96
CA GLY A 106 4.11 -16.96 9.23
C GLY A 106 3.79 -16.80 10.71
N LYS A 107 4.78 -16.98 11.59
CA LYS A 107 4.67 -16.70 13.02
C LYS A 107 4.94 -15.22 13.28
N GLY A 108 4.09 -14.58 14.08
CA GLY A 108 4.29 -13.19 14.45
C GLY A 108 5.54 -13.00 15.31
N VAL A 109 6.59 -12.37 14.78
CA VAL A 109 7.82 -12.03 15.53
C VAL A 109 7.65 -10.70 16.26
N MET A 110 7.00 -9.75 15.59
CA MET A 110 6.61 -8.44 16.12
C MET A 110 5.40 -7.92 15.35
N VAL A 111 4.36 -7.46 16.02
CA VAL A 111 3.19 -6.89 15.34
C VAL A 111 2.73 -5.69 16.15
N ALA A 112 3.26 -4.51 15.84
CA ALA A 112 3.07 -3.32 16.68
C ALA A 112 1.59 -2.92 16.83
N GLY A 113 0.78 -3.07 15.78
CA GLY A 113 -0.65 -2.78 15.81
C GLY A 113 -1.53 -3.88 16.40
N SER A 114 -0.99 -5.09 16.60
CA SER A 114 -1.73 -6.22 17.19
C SER A 114 -0.80 -7.16 17.95
N PRO A 115 -0.22 -6.74 19.08
CA PRO A 115 0.74 -7.57 19.83
C PRO A 115 0.18 -8.91 20.27
N GLN A 116 -1.15 -9.03 20.41
CA GLN A 116 -1.84 -10.26 20.79
C GLN A 116 -1.66 -11.43 19.80
N ILE A 117 -1.23 -11.19 18.56
CA ILE A 117 -0.94 -12.24 17.57
C ILE A 117 0.56 -12.61 17.48
N GLU A 118 1.42 -11.95 18.26
CA GLU A 118 2.83 -12.33 18.36
C GLU A 118 2.98 -13.75 18.95
N GLY A 119 3.94 -14.52 18.44
CA GLY A 119 4.20 -15.90 18.82
C GLY A 119 3.25 -16.94 18.23
N GLN A 120 2.13 -16.53 17.62
CA GLN A 120 1.16 -17.44 17.01
C GLN A 120 1.55 -17.79 15.57
N ALA A 121 1.37 -19.05 15.18
CA ALA A 121 1.40 -19.45 13.77
C ALA A 121 0.13 -18.97 13.07
N MET A 122 0.29 -18.21 11.97
CA MET A 122 -0.83 -17.57 11.29
C MET A 122 -1.07 -18.08 9.87
N LEU A 123 -0.17 -18.89 9.31
CA LEU A 123 -0.40 -19.54 8.01
C LEU A 123 -1.71 -20.35 8.01
N GLY A 124 -2.42 -20.29 6.89
CA GLY A 124 -3.73 -20.91 6.71
C GLY A 124 -4.90 -20.15 7.33
N LYS A 125 -4.63 -19.14 8.19
CA LYS A 125 -5.68 -18.25 8.71
C LYS A 125 -6.10 -17.25 7.63
N THR A 126 -7.34 -16.79 7.75
CA THR A 126 -7.92 -15.83 6.81
C THR A 126 -8.28 -14.52 7.48
N ASP A 127 -8.34 -13.46 6.69
CA ASP A 127 -8.90 -12.20 7.11
C ASP A 127 -10.45 -12.23 7.13
N ALA A 128 -11.07 -11.09 7.45
CA ALA A 128 -12.53 -10.97 7.53
C ALA A 128 -13.28 -11.27 6.22
N LYS A 129 -12.59 -11.29 5.07
CA LYS A 129 -13.16 -11.60 3.75
C LYS A 129 -12.77 -12.98 3.24
N GLY A 130 -12.07 -13.79 4.04
CA GLY A 130 -11.62 -15.13 3.65
C GLY A 130 -10.30 -15.15 2.88
N PHE A 131 -9.58 -14.02 2.79
CA PHE A 131 -8.28 -13.97 2.13
C PHE A 131 -7.19 -14.54 3.06
N LYS A 132 -6.34 -15.43 2.54
CA LYS A 132 -5.22 -16.04 3.27
C LYS A 132 -4.07 -15.04 3.43
N LEU A 133 -4.26 -14.09 4.35
CA LEU A 133 -3.37 -12.95 4.56
C LEU A 133 -1.91 -13.37 4.77
N TRP A 134 -1.64 -14.22 5.77
CA TRP A 134 -0.26 -14.55 6.13
C TRP A 134 0.42 -15.41 5.07
N ASP A 135 -0.30 -16.32 4.41
CA ASP A 135 0.21 -17.06 3.25
C ASP A 135 0.63 -16.09 2.13
N ALA A 136 -0.18 -15.06 1.86
CA ALA A 136 0.13 -14.06 0.85
C ALA A 136 1.31 -13.17 1.23
N LEU A 137 1.42 -12.75 2.49
CA LEU A 137 2.59 -11.98 2.98
C LEU A 137 3.88 -12.78 2.82
N VAL A 138 3.89 -14.03 3.31
CA VAL A 138 5.06 -14.91 3.21
C VAL A 138 5.39 -15.21 1.74
N ALA A 139 4.41 -15.56 0.91
CA ALA A 139 4.64 -15.81 -0.50
C ALA A 139 5.21 -14.58 -1.23
N THR A 140 4.71 -13.38 -0.92
CA THR A 140 5.19 -12.13 -1.53
C THR A 140 6.64 -11.83 -1.15
N ALA A 141 7.03 -12.10 0.11
CA ALA A 141 8.40 -11.88 0.57
C ALA A 141 9.37 -12.98 0.12
N THR A 142 8.90 -14.22 -0.11
CA THR A 142 9.77 -15.38 -0.38
C THR A 142 9.84 -15.79 -1.85
N THR A 143 9.03 -15.18 -2.72
CA THR A 143 9.01 -15.46 -4.16
C THR A 143 9.38 -14.22 -4.98
N GLY A 144 9.77 -14.43 -6.24
CA GLY A 144 10.05 -13.34 -7.17
C GLY A 144 11.19 -12.41 -6.70
N SER A 145 10.91 -11.11 -6.59
CA SER A 145 11.85 -10.07 -6.16
C SER A 145 12.20 -10.09 -4.67
N GLY A 146 11.52 -10.89 -3.86
CA GLY A 146 11.69 -10.90 -2.41
C GLY A 146 11.01 -9.73 -1.69
N SER A 147 10.15 -8.99 -2.40
CA SER A 147 9.37 -7.88 -1.87
C SER A 147 8.14 -7.60 -2.73
N GLY A 148 7.13 -6.96 -2.16
CA GLY A 148 5.94 -6.57 -2.91
C GLY A 148 4.79 -6.07 -2.05
N TYR A 149 3.73 -5.63 -2.73
CA TYR A 149 2.51 -5.12 -2.10
C TYR A 149 1.49 -6.23 -1.83
N VAL A 150 0.79 -6.14 -0.70
CA VAL A 150 -0.32 -7.03 -0.33
C VAL A 150 -1.50 -6.19 0.15
N HIS A 151 -2.65 -6.34 -0.51
CA HIS A 151 -3.92 -5.76 -0.06
C HIS A 151 -4.70 -6.77 0.76
N TYR A 152 -5.27 -6.32 1.88
CA TYR A 152 -6.00 -7.19 2.81
C TYR A 152 -6.90 -6.38 3.72
N ASP A 153 -7.78 -7.05 4.47
CA ASP A 153 -8.64 -6.42 5.45
C ASP A 153 -8.18 -6.78 6.87
N PHE A 154 -7.80 -5.79 7.68
CA PHE A 154 -7.42 -6.07 9.08
C PHE A 154 -7.75 -4.88 9.99
N PRO A 155 -8.08 -5.13 11.27
CA PRO A 155 -8.34 -4.04 12.21
C PRO A 155 -7.14 -3.08 12.35
N ARG A 156 -7.44 -1.80 12.57
CA ARG A 156 -6.43 -0.82 13.03
C ARG A 156 -6.08 -1.08 14.49
N ALA A 157 -4.93 -0.57 14.94
CA ALA A 157 -4.50 -0.71 16.32
C ALA A 157 -5.60 -0.22 17.29
N GLY A 158 -5.94 -1.05 18.29
CA GLY A 158 -7.00 -0.75 19.26
C GLY A 158 -8.43 -0.85 18.74
N GLN A 159 -8.64 -1.25 17.49
CA GLN A 159 -9.97 -1.45 16.90
C GLN A 159 -10.26 -2.94 16.67
N THR A 160 -11.55 -3.28 16.57
CA THR A 160 -12.03 -4.64 16.28
C THR A 160 -12.63 -4.76 14.88
N ALA A 161 -13.17 -3.67 14.35
CA ALA A 161 -13.72 -3.64 13.00
C ALA A 161 -12.60 -3.73 11.96
N SER A 162 -12.75 -4.63 10.99
CA SER A 162 -11.80 -4.78 9.90
C SER A 162 -11.91 -3.61 8.93
N ALA A 163 -10.76 -3.16 8.41
CA ALA A 163 -10.68 -2.12 7.40
C ALA A 163 -9.69 -2.52 6.30
N PRO A 164 -9.88 -2.04 5.05
CA PRO A 164 -8.89 -2.24 3.99
C PRO A 164 -7.53 -1.66 4.38
N LYS A 165 -6.49 -2.46 4.17
CA LYS A 165 -5.09 -2.12 4.39
C LYS A 165 -4.26 -2.49 3.15
N LEU A 166 -3.11 -1.84 3.06
CA LEU A 166 -2.06 -2.11 2.09
C LEU A 166 -0.76 -2.28 2.89
N ALA A 167 -0.08 -3.41 2.71
CA ALA A 167 1.29 -3.59 3.18
C ALA A 167 2.23 -3.61 1.99
N TYR A 168 3.45 -3.13 2.21
CA TYR A 168 4.61 -3.55 1.43
C TYR A 168 5.45 -4.45 2.33
N VAL A 169 5.90 -5.59 1.82
CA VAL A 169 6.74 -6.53 2.56
C VAL A 169 8.06 -6.72 1.82
N ALA A 170 9.13 -6.94 2.56
CA ALA A 170 10.44 -7.30 2.04
C ALA A 170 11.04 -8.39 2.91
N ALA A 171 11.68 -9.38 2.30
CA ALA A 171 12.35 -10.44 3.02
C ALA A 171 13.66 -9.97 3.63
N VAL A 172 14.00 -10.54 4.78
CA VAL A 172 15.31 -10.45 5.41
C VAL A 172 15.93 -11.86 5.41
N PRO A 173 16.56 -12.31 4.30
CA PRO A 173 16.86 -13.74 4.10
C PRO A 173 17.79 -14.37 5.14
N ALA A 174 18.58 -13.56 5.84
CA ALA A 174 19.46 -14.03 6.91
C ALA A 174 18.72 -14.36 8.20
N TRP A 175 17.54 -13.77 8.42
CA TRP A 175 16.69 -13.96 9.60
C TRP A 175 15.31 -14.45 9.15
N LYS A 176 15.27 -15.74 8.79
CA LYS A 176 14.07 -16.42 8.30
C LYS A 176 12.99 -16.51 9.36
#